data_AF-A0A813EA88-F1
#
_entry.id   AF-A0A813EA88-F1
#
_cell.length_a   1.000
_cell.length_b   1.000
_cell.length_c   1.000
_cell.angle_alpha   90.00
_cell.angle_beta   90.00
_cell.angle_gamma   90.00
#
_symmetry.space_group_name_H-M   'P 1'
#
loop_
_entity.id
_entity.type
_entity.pdbx_description
1 polymer ?
#
loop_
_entity_poly.entity_id
_entity_poly.type
_entity_poly.pdbx_seq_one_letter_code
_entity_poly.pdbx_strand_id
1 'polypeptide(L)'
;MRKKLVVNSKIVKKNGRCIWIKPKYTKKFTHELPSGKKIIRMGGTQIIDRFWSQLRGFMKSRKVKVGSAQASVRIRSAQWDYWHRDEDLWVETGKMLKRLAKK
;
A
#
# COMPACT_ATOMS: atom_id res chain seq x y z
N MET A 1 -18.23 -11.51 -24.82
CA MET A 1 -18.12 -10.40 -23.84
C MET A 1 -16.88 -9.56 -24.12
N ARG A 2 -17.04 -8.29 -24.52
CA ARG A 2 -15.96 -7.42 -25.02
C ARG A 2 -14.95 -7.02 -23.92
N LYS A 3 -13.67 -7.32 -24.14
CA LYS A 3 -12.52 -6.92 -23.29
C LYS A 3 -12.42 -5.39 -23.23
N LYS A 4 -12.36 -4.81 -22.02
CA LYS A 4 -12.18 -3.36 -21.81
C LYS A 4 -10.74 -2.95 -22.14
N LEU A 5 -10.59 -2.13 -23.19
CA LEU A 5 -9.35 -1.50 -23.60
C LEU A 5 -8.96 -0.39 -22.62
N VAL A 6 -7.76 -0.47 -22.04
CA VAL A 6 -7.16 0.60 -21.22
C VAL A 6 -5.75 0.83 -21.75
N VAL A 7 -5.45 2.04 -22.23
CA VAL A 7 -4.07 2.47 -22.56
C VAL A 7 -3.87 3.95 -22.19
N ASN A 8 -2.95 4.19 -21.24
CA ASN A 8 -2.16 5.41 -20.98
C ASN A 8 -2.65 6.75 -21.55
N SER A 9 -3.63 7.39 -20.89
CA SER A 9 -3.91 8.84 -21.03
C SER A 9 -4.10 9.39 -22.46
N LYS A 10 -4.48 8.56 -23.44
CA LYS A 10 -4.71 9.00 -24.83
C LYS A 10 -6.20 9.12 -25.12
N ILE A 11 -6.57 10.06 -26.00
CA ILE A 11 -7.92 10.17 -26.56
C ILE A 11 -8.17 8.91 -27.41
N VAL A 12 -9.28 8.23 -27.16
CA VAL A 12 -9.69 7.07 -27.95
C VAL A 12 -11.05 7.33 -28.59
N LYS A 13 -11.19 6.97 -29.87
CA LYS A 13 -12.46 7.03 -30.59
C LYS A 13 -13.34 5.85 -30.16
N LYS A 14 -14.53 6.15 -29.66
CA LYS A 14 -15.57 5.15 -29.36
C LYS A 14 -16.87 5.58 -30.04
N ASN A 15 -17.42 4.74 -30.91
CA ASN A 15 -18.63 5.03 -31.70
C ASN A 15 -18.57 6.41 -32.41
N GLY A 16 -17.49 6.68 -33.14
CA GLY A 16 -17.33 7.92 -33.92
C GLY A 16 -17.01 9.20 -33.12
N ARG A 17 -17.05 9.17 -31.77
CA ARG A 17 -16.74 10.32 -30.92
C ARG A 17 -15.38 10.16 -30.25
N CYS A 18 -14.60 11.24 -30.19
CA CYS A 18 -13.35 11.29 -29.41
C CYS A 18 -13.69 11.38 -27.92
N ILE A 19 -13.37 10.34 -27.15
CA ILE A 19 -13.62 10.30 -25.71
C ILE A 19 -12.29 10.33 -24.97
N TRP A 20 -12.16 11.27 -24.03
CA TRP A 20 -11.04 11.30 -23.10
C TRP A 20 -11.23 10.20 -22.04
N ILE A 21 -10.32 9.23 -22.01
CA ILE A 21 -10.33 8.22 -20.95
C ILE A 21 -9.41 8.68 -19.83
N LYS A 22 -9.99 8.86 -18.64
CA LYS A 22 -9.24 9.17 -17.43
C LYS A 22 -8.16 8.10 -17.19
N PRO A 23 -6.89 8.49 -16.99
CA PRO A 23 -5.83 7.54 -16.70
C PRO A 23 -6.08 6.72 -15.45
N LYS A 24 -5.68 5.46 -15.50
CA LYS A 24 -5.80 4.51 -14.39
C LYS A 24 -4.42 4.28 -13.79
N TYR A 25 -4.13 4.97 -12.69
CA TYR A 25 -2.84 4.93 -11.99
C TYR A 25 -2.64 3.72 -11.06
N THR A 26 -3.52 2.72 -11.15
CA THR A 26 -3.54 1.58 -10.24
C THR A 26 -3.61 0.26 -11.01
N LYS A 27 -2.68 -0.66 -10.71
CA LYS A 27 -2.53 -1.98 -11.35
C LYS A 27 -2.95 -3.08 -10.38
N LYS A 28 -3.89 -3.98 -10.73
CA LYS A 28 -4.23 -5.16 -9.90
C LYS A 28 -3.10 -6.20 -10.00
N PHE A 29 -2.45 -6.50 -8.88
CA PHE A 29 -1.71 -7.73 -8.62
C PHE A 29 -2.64 -8.78 -8.03
N THR A 30 -2.31 -10.05 -8.17
CA THR A 30 -2.97 -11.16 -7.49
C THR A 30 -1.88 -12.01 -6.85
N HIS A 31 -1.90 -12.17 -5.53
CA HIS A 31 -0.95 -12.94 -4.73
C HIS A 31 -1.62 -14.22 -4.27
N GLU A 32 -1.03 -15.36 -4.56
CA GLU A 32 -1.56 -16.63 -4.05
C GLU A 32 -0.86 -16.96 -2.74
N LEU A 33 -1.65 -17.24 -1.70
CA LEU A 33 -1.21 -17.66 -0.38
C LEU A 33 -0.80 -19.15 -0.42
N PRO A 34 0.10 -19.60 0.48
CA PRO A 34 0.47 -21.02 0.63
C PRO A 34 -0.73 -21.96 0.87
N SER A 35 -1.83 -21.43 1.39
CA SER A 35 -3.13 -22.13 1.55
C SER A 35 -3.91 -22.37 0.24
N GLY A 36 -3.37 -21.98 -0.93
CA GLY A 36 -4.06 -22.04 -2.23
C GLY A 36 -5.03 -20.87 -2.53
N LYS A 37 -5.24 -19.95 -1.58
CA LYS A 37 -6.12 -18.77 -1.76
C LYS A 37 -5.44 -17.66 -2.56
N LYS A 38 -6.13 -17.11 -3.57
CA LYS A 38 -5.65 -15.94 -4.35
C LYS A 38 -6.09 -14.61 -3.71
N ILE A 39 -5.19 -13.64 -3.66
CA ILE A 39 -5.34 -12.30 -3.06
C ILE A 39 -5.06 -11.24 -4.12
N ILE A 40 -6.09 -10.59 -4.64
CA ILE A 40 -5.90 -9.49 -5.58
C ILE A 40 -5.50 -8.19 -4.82
N ARG A 41 -4.28 -7.66 -5.01
CA ARG A 41 -3.76 -6.39 -4.47
C ARG A 41 -3.56 -5.37 -5.57
N MET A 42 -4.20 -4.22 -5.53
CA MET A 42 -3.87 -3.16 -6.49
C MET A 42 -2.64 -2.36 -6.06
N GLY A 43 -1.62 -2.33 -6.91
CA GLY A 43 -0.46 -1.47 -6.85
C GLY A 43 -0.75 -0.07 -7.34
N GLY A 44 -0.48 0.88 -6.46
CA GLY A 44 -0.17 2.26 -6.74
C GLY A 44 0.94 2.63 -5.77
N THR A 45 2.18 2.58 -6.25
CA THR A 45 3.43 2.81 -5.50
C THR A 45 3.43 4.09 -4.69
N GLN A 46 2.60 5.06 -5.07
CA GLN A 46 2.43 6.34 -4.39
C GLN A 46 2.18 6.23 -2.88
N ILE A 47 1.52 5.17 -2.40
CA ILE A 47 1.31 4.96 -0.95
C ILE A 47 2.63 4.57 -0.25
N ILE A 48 3.41 3.69 -0.89
CA ILE A 48 4.73 3.29 -0.39
C ILE A 48 5.69 4.48 -0.49
N ASP A 49 5.62 5.27 -1.55
CA ASP A 49 6.45 6.46 -1.74
C ASP A 49 6.15 7.55 -0.69
N ARG A 50 4.87 7.73 -0.36
CA ARG A 50 4.42 8.61 0.73
C ARG A 50 4.89 8.11 2.09
N PHE A 51 4.83 6.80 2.33
CA PHE A 51 5.40 6.20 3.53
C PHE A 51 6.90 6.49 3.65
N TRP A 52 7.68 6.27 2.58
CA TRP A 52 9.12 6.55 2.59
C TRP A 52 9.43 8.01 2.88
N SER A 53 8.59 8.93 2.41
CA SER A 53 8.70 10.35 2.75
C SER A 53 8.53 10.61 4.26
N GLN A 54 7.49 10.04 4.88
CA GLN A 54 7.29 10.16 6.33
C GLN A 54 8.39 9.46 7.12
N LEU A 55 8.81 8.26 6.70
CA LEU A 55 9.84 7.49 7.39
C LEU A 55 11.16 8.27 7.47
N ARG A 56 11.53 8.99 6.41
CA ARG A 56 12.70 9.89 6.43
C ARG A 56 12.57 10.94 7.53
N GLY A 57 11.39 11.54 7.71
CA GLY A 57 11.11 12.46 8.81
C GLY A 57 11.23 11.78 10.18
N PHE A 58 10.60 10.62 10.34
CA PHE A 58 10.62 9.82 11.58
C PHE A 58 12.03 9.40 12.01
N MET A 59 12.91 9.14 11.04
CA MET A 59 14.29 8.70 11.30
C MET A 59 15.31 9.84 11.38
N LYS A 60 14.97 11.06 10.91
CA LYS A 60 15.91 12.19 10.79
C LYS A 60 16.61 12.54 12.10
N SER A 61 15.90 12.51 13.22
CA SER A 61 16.44 12.85 14.54
C SER A 61 17.10 11.66 15.26
N ARG A 62 17.02 10.45 14.71
CA ARG A 62 17.35 9.22 15.44
C ARG A 62 18.34 8.35 14.67
N LYS A 63 19.63 8.61 14.86
CA LYS A 63 20.71 7.81 14.27
C LYS A 63 20.64 6.36 14.76
N VAL A 64 20.67 5.41 13.84
CA VAL A 64 20.76 3.97 14.12
C VAL A 64 21.69 3.34 13.11
N LYS A 65 22.47 2.35 13.56
CA LYS A 65 23.21 1.48 12.64
C LYS A 65 22.23 0.79 11.67
N VAL A 66 22.47 0.98 10.37
CA VAL A 66 21.70 0.32 9.30
C VAL A 66 21.76 -1.20 9.48
N GLY A 67 20.61 -1.86 9.33
CA GLY A 67 20.49 -3.32 9.49
C GLY A 67 20.43 -3.82 10.95
N SER A 68 20.53 -2.93 11.95
CA SER A 68 20.32 -3.34 13.34
C SER A 68 18.87 -3.70 13.63
N ALA A 69 18.64 -4.54 14.64
CA ALA A 69 17.30 -4.85 15.13
C ALA A 69 16.51 -3.59 15.53
N GLN A 70 17.19 -2.60 16.11
CA GLN A 70 16.58 -1.32 16.46
C GLN A 70 16.08 -0.55 15.24
N ALA A 71 16.80 -0.60 14.12
CA ALA A 71 16.35 0.02 12.88
C ALA A 71 15.08 -0.67 12.37
N SER A 72 15.04 -2.00 12.40
CA SER A 72 13.87 -2.79 12.01
C SER A 72 12.64 -2.49 12.88
N VAL A 73 12.80 -2.46 14.21
CA VAL A 73 11.71 -2.10 15.15
C VAL A 73 11.18 -0.70 14.88
N ARG A 74 12.06 0.27 14.59
CA ARG A 74 11.65 1.64 14.28
C ARG A 74 10.92 1.75 12.95
N ILE A 75 11.39 1.04 11.93
CA ILE A 75 10.70 0.98 10.63
C ILE A 75 9.31 0.37 10.83
N ARG A 76 9.18 -0.71 11.61
CA ARG A 76 7.89 -1.33 11.95
C ARG A 76 6.97 -0.39 12.72
N SER A 77 7.51 0.37 13.67
CA SER A 77 6.77 1.38 14.42
C SER A 77 6.28 2.52 13.51
N ALA A 78 7.14 3.06 12.65
CA ALA A 78 6.76 4.10 11.68
C ALA A 78 5.75 3.58 10.64
N GLN A 79 5.87 2.31 10.25
CA GLN A 79 4.92 1.62 9.41
C GLN A 79 3.54 1.53 10.09
N TRP A 80 3.51 1.11 11.36
CA TRP A 80 2.30 1.02 12.16
C TRP A 80 1.61 2.37 12.29
N ASP A 81 2.38 3.41 12.62
CA ASP A 81 1.93 4.79 12.71
C ASP A 81 1.41 5.33 11.37
N TYR A 82 2.08 5.02 10.24
CA TYR A 82 1.61 5.46 8.92
C TYR A 82 0.29 4.80 8.50
N TRP A 83 0.15 3.50 8.75
CA TRP A 83 -1.05 2.75 8.35
C TRP A 83 -2.27 3.06 9.22
N HIS A 84 -2.05 3.49 10.47
CA HIS A 84 -3.12 3.80 11.43
C HIS A 84 -3.10 5.28 11.88
N ARG A 85 -2.57 6.18 11.03
CA ARG A 85 -2.32 7.59 11.38
C ARG A 85 -3.56 8.33 11.87
N ASP A 86 -4.73 7.98 11.32
CA ASP A 86 -6.01 8.62 11.63
C ASP A 86 -6.88 7.75 12.57
N GLU A 87 -6.30 6.72 13.18
CA GLU A 87 -6.99 5.75 14.03
C GLU A 87 -6.43 5.76 15.46
N ASP A 88 -7.22 5.23 16.41
CA ASP A 88 -6.74 5.03 17.78
C ASP A 88 -5.77 3.83 17.82
N LEU A 89 -4.49 4.14 18.01
CA LEU A 89 -3.41 3.15 18.02
C LEU A 89 -3.55 2.11 19.13
N TRP A 90 -4.15 2.45 20.28
CA TRP A 90 -4.37 1.49 21.38
C TRP A 90 -5.44 0.49 21.01
N VAL A 91 -6.53 0.98 20.43
CA VAL A 91 -7.63 0.14 19.98
C VAL A 91 -7.14 -0.83 18.89
N GLU A 92 -6.39 -0.35 17.90
CA GLU A 92 -5.82 -1.19 16.82
C GLU A 92 -4.79 -2.20 17.33
N THR A 93 -3.98 -1.81 18.32
CA THR A 93 -3.06 -2.73 18.99
C THR A 93 -3.82 -3.84 19.71
N GLY A 94 -4.90 -3.50 20.44
CA GLY A 94 -5.78 -4.47 21.08
C GLY A 94 -6.42 -5.44 20.08
N LYS A 95 -6.87 -4.95 18.92
CA LYS A 95 -7.39 -5.79 17.82
C LYS A 95 -6.32 -6.74 17.26
N MET A 96 -5.10 -6.24 17.04
CA MET A 96 -3.97 -7.05 16.58
C MET A 96 -3.65 -8.18 17.55
N LEU A 97 -3.56 -7.89 18.86
CA LEU A 97 -3.28 -8.89 19.89
C LEU A 97 -4.38 -9.94 19.97
N LYS A 98 -5.66 -9.53 19.95
CA LYS A 98 -6.80 -10.46 19.89
C LYS A 98 -6.73 -11.39 18.67
N ARG A 99 -6.28 -10.89 17.50
CA ARG A 99 -6.10 -11.71 16.29
C ARG A 99 -4.96 -12.72 16.43
N LEU A 100 -3.86 -12.34 17.08
CA LEU A 100 -2.70 -13.22 17.28
C LEU A 100 -2.96 -14.29 18.35
N ALA A 101 -3.80 -13.98 19.34
CA ALA A 101 -4.16 -14.91 20.43
C ALA A 101 -5.12 -16.02 20.01
N LYS A 102 -5.94 -15.82 18.96
CA LYS A 102 -6.85 -16.84 18.41
C LYS A 102 -6.14 -17.88 17.54
N LYS A 103 -5.00 -18.40 18.01
CA LYS A 103 -4.26 -19.48 17.35
C LYS A 103 -4.95 -20.82 17.55
#